data_AF-A0A358HRT5-F1
#
_entry.id   AF-A0A358HRT5-F1
#
_cell.length_a   1.000
_cell.length_b   1.000
_cell.length_c   1.000
_cell.angle_alpha   90.00
_cell.angle_beta   90.00
_cell.angle_gamma   90.00
#
_symmetry.space_group_name_H-M   'P 1'
#
loop_
_entity.id
_entity.type
_entity.pdbx_description
1 polymer ?
#
loop_
_entity_poly.entity_id
_entity_poly.type
_entity_poly.pdbx_seq_one_letter_code
_entity_poly.pdbx_strand_id
1 'polypeptide(L)' 'MTSFDLSLYLVLDPDLCRTHSMVETTMAAIAGGATIVQLRDKKVGTEGLIR' A
#
# COMPACT_ATOMS: atom_id res chain seq x y z
N MET A 1 5.90 -6.39 22.88
CA MET A 1 5.51 -5.98 21.51
C MET A 1 4.80 -7.15 20.86
N THR A 2 3.62 -6.92 20.29
CA THR A 2 2.93 -7.89 19.44
C THR A 2 3.66 -8.01 18.10
N SER A 3 3.75 -9.22 17.56
CA SER A 3 4.30 -9.44 16.21
C SER A 3 3.29 -9.01 15.16
N PHE A 4 3.77 -8.43 14.07
CA PHE A 4 2.96 -8.26 12.87
C PHE A 4 2.88 -9.59 12.12
N ASP A 5 1.70 -9.91 11.59
CA ASP A 5 1.55 -10.93 10.56
C ASP A 5 1.98 -10.31 9.23
N LEU A 6 3.03 -10.85 8.62
CA LEU A 6 3.61 -10.37 7.37
C LEU A 6 3.40 -11.36 6.22
N SER A 7 2.55 -12.38 6.38
CA SER A 7 2.31 -13.40 5.35
C SER A 7 1.77 -12.80 4.05
N LEU A 8 0.90 -11.79 4.12
CA LEU A 8 0.47 -11.00 2.96
C LEU A 8 0.67 -9.51 3.23
N TYR A 9 1.82 -9.01 2.79
CA TYR A 9 2.23 -7.62 2.93
C TYR A 9 2.25 -6.92 1.57
N LEU A 10 1.29 -6.02 1.34
CA LEU A 10 1.25 -5.19 0.13
C LEU A 10 2.22 -4.01 0.22
N VAL A 11 3.04 -3.81 -0.82
CA VAL A 11 3.81 -2.59 -1.04
C VAL A 11 3.26 -1.88 -2.28
N LEU A 12 2.78 -0.66 -2.12
CA LEU A 12 2.17 0.11 -3.20
C LEU A 12 3.22 0.67 -4.17
N ASP A 13 2.78 0.93 -5.39
CA ASP A 13 3.49 1.76 -6.35
C ASP A 13 2.45 2.37 -7.31
N PRO A 14 2.37 3.71 -7.43
CA PRO A 14 1.33 4.35 -8.22
C PRO A 14 1.41 3.97 -9.72
N ASP A 15 2.60 3.73 -10.27
CA ASP A 15 2.76 3.33 -11.67
C ASP A 15 2.30 1.87 -11.89
N LEU A 16 2.37 1.02 -10.86
CA LEU A 16 1.96 -0.39 -10.93
C LEU A 16 0.48 -0.64 -10.62
N CYS A 17 -0.20 0.29 -9.94
CA CYS A 17 -1.65 0.19 -9.71
C CYS A 17 -2.46 0.34 -11.01
N ARG A 18 -1.86 0.97 -12.04
CA ARG A 18 -2.38 1.10 -13.42
C ARG A 18 -3.80 1.65 -13.47
N THR A 19 -4.79 0.79 -13.76
CA THR A 19 -6.21 1.16 -13.90
C THR A 19 -6.89 1.37 -12.57
N HIS A 20 -6.33 0.86 -11.48
CA HIS A 20 -6.80 1.11 -10.13
C HIS A 20 -5.99 2.24 -9.50
N SER A 21 -6.63 3.03 -8.65
CA SER A 21 -5.93 3.90 -7.71
C SER A 21 -5.20 3.06 -6.64
N MET A 22 -4.25 3.69 -5.94
CA MET A 22 -3.62 3.07 -4.78
C MET A 22 -4.62 2.72 -3.68
N VAL A 23 -5.68 3.53 -3.52
CA VAL A 23 -6.75 3.27 -2.54
C VAL A 23 -7.56 2.05 -2.94
N GLU A 24 -8.03 1.95 -4.18
CA GLU A 24 -8.78 0.77 -4.66
C GLU A 24 -7.93 -0.50 -4.57
N THR A 25 -6.65 -0.41 -4.95
CA THR A 25 -5.70 -1.52 -4.82
C THR A 25 -5.54 -1.95 -3.36
N THR A 26 -5.44 -0.99 -2.44
CA THR A 26 -5.36 -1.24 -0.99
C THR A 26 -6.61 -1.94 -0.49
N MET A 27 -7.80 -1.46 -0.87
CA MET A 27 -9.07 -2.05 -0.44
C MET A 27 -9.23 -3.48 -0.95
N ALA A 28 -8.84 -3.75 -2.19
CA ALA A 28 -8.85 -5.09 -2.76
C ALA A 28 -7.87 -6.03 -2.02
N ALA A 29 -6.67 -5.55 -1.68
CA ALA A 29 -5.69 -6.34 -0.94
C ALA A 29 -6.16 -6.66 0.49
N ILE A 30 -6.79 -5.70 1.18
CA ILE A 30 -7.39 -5.92 2.50
C ILE A 30 -8.50 -6.98 2.41
N ALA A 31 -9.38 -6.88 1.42
CA ALA A 31 -10.42 -7.89 1.18
C ALA A 31 -9.83 -9.27 0.85
N GLY A 32 -8.63 -9.31 0.26
CA GLY A 32 -7.86 -10.53 -0.02
C GLY A 32 -7.02 -11.05 1.16
N GLY A 33 -7.05 -10.40 2.32
CA GLY A 33 -6.37 -10.85 3.54
C GLY A 33 -5.01 -10.20 3.82
N ALA A 34 -4.66 -9.09 3.15
CA ALA A 34 -3.47 -8.35 3.50
C ALA A 34 -3.60 -7.73 4.90
N THR A 35 -2.59 -7.94 5.73
CA THR A 35 -2.55 -7.49 7.13
C THR A 35 -1.66 -6.27 7.34
N ILE A 36 -0.79 -5.97 6.38
CA ILE A 36 0.05 -4.76 6.34
C ILE A 36 0.04 -4.19 4.91
N VAL A 37 0.01 -2.87 4.82
CA VAL A 37 0.12 -2.12 3.56
C VAL A 37 1.15 -1.00 3.74
N GLN A 38 2.11 -0.93 2.82
CA GLN A 38 3.10 0.14 2.76
C GLN A 38 2.75 1.11 1.64
N LEU A 39 2.47 2.35 2.01
CA LEU A 39 2.45 3.46 1.05
C LEU A 39 3.88 3.69 0.55
N ARG A 40 4.08 3.57 -0.76
CA ARG A 40 5.37 3.79 -1.38
C ARG A 40 5.22 4.48 -2.72
N ASP A 41 5.84 5.64 -2.81
CA ASP A 41 6.07 6.37 -4.04
C ASP A 41 7.50 6.90 -3.98
N LYS A 42 8.30 6.55 -5.00
CA LYS A 42 9.73 6.90 -5.08
C LYS A 42 9.98 8.30 -5.65
N LYS A 43 8.97 8.87 -6.30
CA LYS A 43 9.08 10.13 -7.05
C LYS A 43 8.52 11.29 -6.23
N VAL A 44 7.54 11.03 -5.38
CA VAL A 44 6.96 12.06 -4.53
C VAL A 44 7.91 12.45 -3.39
N GLY A 45 7.96 13.74 -3.06
CA GLY A 45 8.66 14.23 -1.88
C GLY A 45 7.86 14.02 -0.61
N THR A 46 8.46 14.35 0.53
CA THR A 46 7.84 14.19 1.86
C THR A 46 6.45 14.79 1.94
N GLU A 47 6.26 16.00 1.38
CA GLU A 47 4.97 16.71 1.44
C GLU A 47 3.83 15.88 0.82
N GLY A 48 4.05 15.29 -0.36
CA GLY A 48 3.00 14.50 -1.03
C GLY A 48 2.77 13.11 -0.42
N LEU A 49 3.57 12.68 0.55
CA LEU A 49 3.30 11.44 1.32
C LEU A 49 2.49 11.69 2.60
N ILE A 50 2.51 12.92 3.14
CA ILE A 50 1.94 13.21 4.48
C ILE A 50 0.82 14.24 4.49
N ARG A 51 0.64 15.01 3.39
CA ARG A 51 -0.46 15.96 3.24
C ARG A 51 -1.55 15.39 2.34
#